data_AF-A0A941DKS9-F1
#
_entry.id   AF-A0A941DKS9-F1
#
_cell.length_a   1.000
_cell.length_b   1.000
_cell.length_c   1.000
_cell.angle_alpha   90.00
_cell.angle_beta   90.00
_cell.angle_gamma   90.00
#
_symmetry.space_group_name_H-M   'P 1'
#
loop_
_entity.id
_entity.type
_entity.pdbx_description
1 polymer ?
#
loop_
_entity_poly.entity_id
_entity_poly.type
_entity_poly.pdbx_seq_one_letter_code
_entity_poly.pdbx_strand_id
1 'polypeptide(L)'
;MNKRIAGVVVLLVVGGFAGWRWYQAAPDIAVVAPNPALTAAHSRQSVAPVLTVPRSASTPVQAKGKTLEIAKAYYASKDLRAFAEMAKKRPQEGGATYAFNAINICIDIQKIPDIKASDYTDAVLFGKKQSALNDLRYRCQGFLSKELTQQGLSELSKSMSDAKDLLAQKRDGYFQTMGGLAQEKAPSAEQRQKLLIDLADLQDPDTIARFGIGASVYFNEKNELSFWVSGETYATRERRALIEDAWSWASCYLGVDCGANSLILLTRCASDSKCFDSIDLYYRDKYATQPGIFEQLIILRDVIVNAFRTRDFSKLVRP
;
A
#
# COMPACT_ATOMS: atom_id res chain seq x y z
N MET A 1 -4.82 32.77 49.12
CA MET A 1 -5.77 32.77 47.98
C MET A 1 -5.05 32.19 46.76
N ASN A 2 -5.33 30.92 46.46
CA ASN A 2 -4.73 30.16 45.38
C ASN A 2 -5.52 30.37 44.09
N LYS A 3 -4.86 30.76 43.00
CA LYS A 3 -5.36 30.55 41.64
C LYS A 3 -4.26 29.86 40.82
N ARG A 4 -4.30 28.53 40.79
CA ARG A 4 -3.57 27.72 39.82
C ARG A 4 -4.43 27.65 38.55
N ILE A 5 -3.97 28.30 37.49
CA ILE A 5 -4.53 28.17 36.15
C ILE A 5 -3.98 26.86 35.57
N ALA A 6 -4.84 25.85 35.45
CA ALA A 6 -4.53 24.64 34.73
C ALA A 6 -4.64 24.93 33.23
N GLY A 7 -3.50 25.13 32.57
CA GLY A 7 -3.42 25.19 31.11
C GLY A 7 -3.49 23.78 30.53
N VAL A 8 -4.60 23.44 29.89
CA VAL A 8 -4.72 22.24 29.06
C VAL A 8 -4.01 22.53 27.74
N VAL A 9 -2.78 22.02 27.60
CA VAL A 9 -2.06 22.01 26.31
C VAL A 9 -2.66 20.88 25.48
N VAL A 10 -3.54 21.23 24.55
CA VAL A 10 -4.01 20.35 23.48
C VAL A 10 -2.86 20.20 22.49
N LEU A 11 -2.08 19.13 22.62
CA LEU A 11 -1.13 18.68 21.60
C LEU A 11 -1.94 18.22 20.37
N LEU A 12 -2.09 19.11 19.39
CA LEU A 12 -2.51 18.77 18.04
C LEU A 12 -1.45 17.84 17.45
N VAL A 13 -1.75 16.53 17.48
CA VAL A 13 -1.00 15.51 16.76
C VAL A 13 -1.18 15.79 15.28
N VAL A 14 -0.21 16.50 14.70
CA VAL A 14 0.01 16.51 13.25
C VAL A 14 0.49 15.10 12.89
N GLY A 15 -0.47 14.18 12.74
CA GLY A 15 -0.27 12.83 12.21
C GLY A 15 0.03 12.92 10.72
N GLY A 16 1.15 13.56 10.38
CA GLY A 16 1.66 13.63 9.03
C GLY A 16 2.05 12.23 8.59
N PHE A 17 1.32 11.70 7.61
CA PHE A 17 1.70 10.92 6.42
C PHE A 17 3.17 10.48 6.22
N ALA A 18 3.89 10.12 7.28
CA ALA A 18 5.24 9.60 7.23
C ALA A 18 5.27 8.14 6.77
N GLY A 19 4.13 7.51 6.51
CA GLY A 19 4.03 6.09 6.10
C GLY A 19 4.81 5.73 4.83
N TRP A 20 5.16 6.71 3.98
CA TRP A 20 6.01 6.48 2.81
C TRP A 20 7.50 6.83 3.01
N ARG A 21 7.86 7.51 4.11
CA ARG A 21 9.25 7.91 4.38
C ARG A 21 10.07 6.87 5.16
N TRP A 22 9.46 5.75 5.56
CA TRP A 22 10.14 4.65 6.27
C TRP A 22 10.94 3.69 5.35
N TYR A 23 11.06 4.00 4.06
CA TYR A 23 11.76 3.15 3.09
C TYR A 23 13.28 3.44 2.93
N GLN A 24 13.89 4.32 3.74
CA GLN A 24 15.28 4.79 3.51
C GLN A 24 16.36 4.39 4.53
N ALA A 25 16.11 3.42 5.40
CA ALA A 25 17.22 2.78 6.12
C ALA A 25 16.85 1.32 6.43
N ALA A 26 17.14 0.41 5.49
CA ALA A 26 17.30 -0.98 5.86
C ALA A 26 18.58 -1.04 6.72
N PRO A 27 18.53 -1.43 8.01
CA PRO A 27 19.75 -1.76 8.73
C PRO A 27 20.42 -2.92 7.97
N ASP A 28 21.76 -2.90 7.89
CA ASP A 28 22.53 -4.04 7.42
C ASP A 28 22.08 -5.29 8.16
N ILE A 29 21.30 -6.13 7.48
CA ILE A 29 20.91 -7.44 8.00
C ILE A 29 22.19 -8.26 7.94
N ALA A 30 22.86 -8.41 9.09
CA ALA A 30 23.89 -9.41 9.24
C ALA A 30 23.29 -10.75 8.79
N VAL A 31 23.87 -11.32 7.74
CA VAL A 31 23.50 -12.65 7.23
C VAL A 31 23.80 -13.64 8.36
N VAL A 32 22.79 -13.93 9.18
CA VAL A 32 22.87 -15.00 10.15
C VAL A 32 22.98 -16.28 9.33
N ALA A 33 24.14 -16.95 9.44
CA ALA A 33 24.36 -18.22 8.78
C ALA A 33 23.22 -19.18 9.14
N PRO A 34 22.63 -19.88 8.16
CA PRO A 34 21.50 -20.78 8.42
C PRO A 34 21.91 -21.82 9.46
N ASN A 35 21.14 -21.91 10.54
CA ASN A 35 21.35 -22.91 11.57
C ASN A 35 21.02 -24.31 10.97
N PRO A 36 22.01 -25.19 10.76
CA PRO A 36 21.79 -26.45 10.05
C PRO A 36 20.84 -27.41 10.79
N ALA A 37 20.59 -27.17 12.08
CA ALA A 37 19.71 -27.99 12.92
C ALA A 37 18.20 -27.80 12.66
N LEU A 38 17.76 -26.73 11.97
CA LEU A 38 16.35 -26.53 11.59
C LEU A 38 16.01 -27.09 10.20
N THR A 39 17.01 -27.41 9.39
CA THR A 39 16.85 -27.95 8.03
C THR A 39 16.49 -29.44 7.98
N ALA A 40 16.70 -30.19 9.06
CA ALA A 40 16.48 -31.64 9.08
C ALA A 40 15.04 -32.07 9.40
N ALA A 41 14.17 -31.17 9.87
CA ALA A 41 12.80 -31.51 10.29
C ALA A 41 11.70 -31.24 9.24
N HIS A 42 12.02 -30.64 8.08
CA HIS A 42 11.03 -30.34 7.04
C HIS A 42 11.15 -31.22 5.78
N SER A 43 12.04 -32.22 5.76
CA SER A 43 12.30 -33.05 4.57
C SER A 43 11.40 -34.29 4.46
N ARG A 44 10.10 -34.12 4.76
CA ARG A 44 9.01 -35.05 4.38
C ARG A 44 7.70 -34.29 4.15
N GLN A 45 7.75 -33.16 3.45
CA GLN A 45 6.55 -32.67 2.78
C GLN A 45 6.44 -33.39 1.44
N SER A 46 5.53 -34.35 1.41
CA SER A 46 4.93 -34.88 0.20
C SER A 46 4.71 -33.71 -0.77
N VAL A 47 5.37 -33.76 -1.93
CA VAL A 47 5.15 -32.81 -3.02
C VAL A 47 3.70 -33.02 -3.45
N ALA A 48 2.79 -32.28 -2.82
CA ALA A 48 1.42 -32.20 -3.27
C ALA A 48 1.46 -31.73 -4.73
N PRO A 49 0.65 -32.34 -5.61
CA PRO A 49 0.62 -31.96 -7.01
C PRO A 49 0.43 -30.45 -7.09
N VAL A 50 1.33 -29.79 -7.83
CA VAL A 50 1.21 -28.38 -8.20
C VAL A 50 -0.17 -28.21 -8.81
N LEU A 51 -1.11 -27.71 -8.02
CA LEU A 51 -2.42 -27.31 -8.48
C LEU A 51 -2.16 -26.21 -9.49
N THR A 52 -2.26 -26.56 -10.78
CA THR A 52 -2.48 -25.62 -11.86
C THR A 52 -3.80 -24.92 -11.54
N VAL A 53 -3.73 -23.87 -10.72
CA VAL A 53 -4.86 -22.99 -10.45
C VAL A 53 -5.27 -22.46 -11.82
N PRO A 54 -6.46 -22.82 -12.34
CA PRO A 54 -6.93 -22.27 -13.58
C PRO A 54 -6.86 -20.75 -13.44
N ARG A 55 -6.25 -20.07 -14.43
CA ARG A 55 -6.31 -18.62 -14.56
C ARG A 55 -7.79 -18.26 -14.65
N SER A 56 -8.41 -18.07 -13.49
CA SER A 56 -9.83 -17.78 -13.40
C SER A 56 -10.00 -16.50 -14.18
N ALA A 57 -10.72 -16.60 -15.30
CA ALA A 57 -11.26 -15.45 -15.98
C ALA A 57 -12.08 -14.72 -14.91
N SER A 58 -11.49 -13.66 -14.36
CA SER A 58 -12.05 -12.92 -13.26
C SER A 58 -13.32 -12.28 -13.78
N THR A 59 -14.46 -12.87 -13.48
CA THR A 59 -15.76 -12.25 -13.72
C THR A 59 -15.72 -10.89 -13.03
N PRO A 60 -15.89 -9.77 -13.75
CA PRO A 60 -15.84 -8.47 -13.13
C PRO A 60 -16.97 -8.39 -12.11
N VAL A 61 -16.62 -8.34 -10.82
CA VAL A 61 -17.56 -8.01 -9.76
C VAL A 61 -18.11 -6.62 -10.12
N GLN A 62 -19.41 -6.54 -10.48
CA GLN A 62 -20.08 -5.28 -10.74
C GLN A 62 -20.21 -4.51 -9.42
N ALA A 63 -19.14 -3.80 -9.09
CA ALA A 63 -19.03 -2.96 -7.92
C ALA A 63 -19.78 -1.63 -8.15
N LYS A 64 -20.60 -1.22 -7.17
CA LYS A 64 -21.47 -0.03 -7.18
C LYS A 64 -21.00 1.05 -6.18
N GLY A 65 -19.82 0.89 -5.58
CA GLY A 65 -19.28 1.86 -4.61
C GLY A 65 -18.83 3.16 -5.26
N LYS A 66 -19.28 4.31 -4.73
CA LYS A 66 -18.91 5.67 -5.22
C LYS A 66 -17.39 5.91 -5.23
N THR A 67 -16.69 5.35 -4.25
CA THR A 67 -15.23 5.38 -4.11
C THR A 67 -14.49 4.64 -5.22
N LEU A 68 -15.04 3.55 -5.76
CA LEU A 68 -14.39 2.81 -6.84
C LEU A 68 -14.31 3.63 -8.14
N GLU A 69 -15.33 4.44 -8.44
CA GLU A 69 -15.31 5.27 -9.65
C GLU A 69 -14.18 6.31 -9.61
N ILE A 70 -14.01 6.98 -8.46
CA ILE A 70 -12.95 7.97 -8.32
C ILE A 70 -11.56 7.30 -8.29
N ALA A 71 -11.44 6.11 -7.71
CA ALA A 71 -10.23 5.29 -7.76
C ALA A 71 -9.84 4.93 -9.20
N LYS A 72 -10.80 4.42 -9.98
CA LYS A 72 -10.57 4.10 -11.41
C LYS A 72 -10.17 5.34 -12.20
N ALA A 73 -10.83 6.47 -11.97
CA ALA A 73 -10.49 7.73 -12.61
C ALA A 73 -9.07 8.20 -12.26
N TYR A 74 -8.63 8.03 -11.01
CA TYR A 74 -7.27 8.34 -10.58
C TYR A 74 -6.24 7.51 -11.36
N TYR A 75 -6.38 6.18 -11.38
CA TYR A 75 -5.41 5.30 -12.04
C TYR A 75 -5.38 5.46 -13.57
N ALA A 76 -6.54 5.73 -14.18
CA ALA A 76 -6.64 5.99 -15.61
C ALA A 76 -6.16 7.39 -16.04
N SER A 77 -5.94 8.31 -15.09
CA SER A 77 -5.67 9.70 -15.42
C SER A 77 -4.29 9.90 -16.05
N LYS A 78 -4.28 10.56 -17.22
CA LYS A 78 -3.08 11.07 -17.89
C LYS A 78 -2.72 12.50 -17.48
N ASP A 79 -3.58 13.17 -16.72
CA ASP A 79 -3.39 14.53 -16.20
C ASP A 79 -3.88 14.55 -14.74
N LEU A 80 -2.94 14.40 -13.81
CA LEU A 80 -3.23 14.30 -12.38
C LEU A 80 -3.71 15.62 -11.78
N ARG A 81 -3.41 16.77 -12.40
CA ARG A 81 -3.94 18.05 -11.93
C ARG A 81 -5.40 18.20 -12.30
N ALA A 82 -5.75 17.96 -13.56
CA ALA A 82 -7.14 18.01 -14.00
C ALA A 82 -8.01 17.02 -13.20
N PHE A 83 -7.46 15.82 -12.94
CA PHE A 83 -8.07 14.86 -12.02
C PHE A 83 -8.22 15.44 -10.60
N ALA A 84 -7.18 15.99 -10.00
CA ALA A 84 -7.22 16.53 -8.64
C ALA A 84 -8.26 17.65 -8.49
N GLU A 85 -8.36 18.56 -9.45
CA GLU A 85 -9.35 19.64 -9.44
C GLU A 85 -10.80 19.14 -9.56
N MET A 86 -11.01 18.07 -10.33
CA MET A 86 -12.31 17.39 -10.38
C MET A 86 -12.60 16.66 -9.06
N ALA A 87 -11.62 15.92 -8.54
CA ALA A 87 -11.78 15.06 -7.37
C ALA A 87 -12.03 15.85 -6.08
N LYS A 88 -11.40 17.03 -5.91
CA LYS A 88 -11.66 17.96 -4.78
C LYS A 88 -13.14 18.35 -4.65
N LYS A 89 -13.91 18.30 -5.74
CA LYS A 89 -15.36 18.63 -5.76
C LYS A 89 -16.25 17.45 -5.37
N ARG A 90 -15.68 16.27 -5.07
CA ARG A 90 -16.41 15.04 -4.73
C ARG A 90 -15.97 14.45 -3.37
N PRO A 91 -15.98 15.22 -2.27
CA PRO A 91 -15.54 14.73 -0.96
C PRO A 91 -16.38 13.55 -0.43
N GLN A 92 -17.68 13.50 -0.76
CA GLN A 92 -18.59 12.40 -0.40
C GLN A 92 -18.19 11.04 -1.01
N GLU A 93 -17.24 11.03 -1.93
CA GLU A 93 -16.75 9.84 -2.64
C GLU A 93 -15.27 9.58 -2.33
N GLY A 94 -14.65 10.35 -1.44
CA GLY A 94 -13.21 10.26 -1.18
C GLY A 94 -12.34 11.04 -2.17
N GLY A 95 -12.94 11.90 -2.99
CA GLY A 95 -12.20 12.58 -4.06
C GLY A 95 -11.12 13.53 -3.56
N ALA A 96 -11.28 14.15 -2.39
CA ALA A 96 -10.23 15.00 -1.85
C ALA A 96 -9.04 14.18 -1.33
N THR A 97 -9.27 12.95 -0.83
CA THR A 97 -8.19 11.99 -0.53
C THR A 97 -7.43 11.59 -1.79
N TYR A 98 -8.11 11.31 -2.91
CA TYR A 98 -7.42 11.01 -4.16
C TYR A 98 -6.70 12.23 -4.77
N ALA A 99 -7.23 13.44 -4.60
CA ALA A 99 -6.51 14.66 -4.97
C ALA A 99 -5.22 14.83 -4.16
N PHE A 100 -5.28 14.54 -2.85
CA PHE A 100 -4.09 14.52 -1.98
C PHE A 100 -3.06 13.51 -2.47
N ASN A 101 -3.49 12.29 -2.80
CA ASN A 101 -2.61 11.26 -3.35
C ASN A 101 -1.97 11.68 -4.68
N ALA A 102 -2.73 12.32 -5.57
CA ALA A 102 -2.24 12.85 -6.85
C ALA A 102 -1.17 13.94 -6.67
N ILE A 103 -1.35 14.86 -5.71
CA ILE A 103 -0.34 15.87 -5.39
C ILE A 103 0.89 15.21 -4.76
N ASN A 104 0.70 14.31 -3.80
CA ASN A 104 1.80 13.66 -3.10
C ASN A 104 2.68 12.83 -4.06
N ILE A 105 2.09 12.05 -4.97
CA ILE A 105 2.87 11.30 -5.95
C ILE A 105 3.63 12.23 -6.90
N CYS A 106 3.04 13.37 -7.30
CA CYS A 106 3.73 14.34 -8.14
C CYS A 106 4.89 15.04 -7.43
N ILE A 107 4.79 15.28 -6.12
CA ILE A 107 5.92 15.74 -5.29
C ILE A 107 7.04 14.70 -5.30
N ASP A 108 6.72 13.41 -5.24
CA ASP A 108 7.74 12.35 -5.25
C ASP A 108 8.36 12.16 -6.65
N ILE A 109 7.57 12.25 -7.72
CA ILE A 109 8.06 12.21 -9.11
C ILE A 109 9.05 13.35 -9.40
N GLN A 110 8.82 14.55 -8.83
CA GLN A 110 9.77 15.68 -8.96
C GLN A 110 11.14 15.41 -8.34
N LYS A 111 11.24 14.46 -7.40
CA LYS A 111 12.51 14.08 -6.77
C LYS A 111 13.28 13.04 -7.57
N ILE A 112 12.67 12.43 -8.60
CA ILE A 112 13.35 11.47 -9.47
C ILE A 112 14.33 12.27 -10.36
N PRO A 113 15.64 12.03 -10.25
CA PRO A 113 16.64 12.76 -11.01
C PRO A 113 16.49 12.50 -12.52
N ASP A 114 16.99 13.43 -13.33
CA ASP A 114 17.11 13.21 -14.76
C ASP A 114 18.01 12.00 -15.05
N ILE A 115 17.60 11.18 -16.01
CA ILE A 115 18.34 10.00 -16.45
C ILE A 115 19.38 10.48 -17.47
N LYS A 116 20.67 10.30 -17.16
CA LYS A 116 21.75 10.70 -18.06
C LYS A 116 22.14 9.53 -18.94
N ALA A 117 22.32 9.78 -20.24
CA ALA A 117 22.77 8.77 -21.19
C ALA A 117 24.13 8.16 -20.80
N SER A 118 25.00 8.93 -20.13
CA SER A 118 26.30 8.47 -19.63
C SER A 118 26.22 7.33 -18.61
N ASP A 119 25.09 7.18 -17.95
CA ASP A 119 24.95 6.25 -16.83
C ASP A 119 24.57 4.83 -17.30
N TYR A 120 24.40 4.62 -18.62
CA TYR A 120 23.90 3.38 -19.21
C TYR A 120 24.75 2.91 -20.38
N THR A 121 25.11 1.63 -20.35
CA THR A 121 25.70 0.91 -21.48
C THR A 121 24.64 0.30 -22.40
N ASP A 122 23.45 0.03 -21.88
CA ASP A 122 22.30 -0.48 -22.63
C ASP A 122 21.38 0.67 -23.07
N ALA A 123 21.44 1.00 -24.37
CA ALA A 123 20.61 2.04 -24.98
C ALA A 123 19.10 1.75 -24.93
N VAL A 124 18.71 0.46 -24.95
CA VAL A 124 17.29 0.06 -24.88
C VAL A 124 16.75 0.31 -23.48
N LEU A 125 17.50 -0.10 -22.44
CA LEU A 125 17.12 0.17 -21.05
C LEU A 125 17.07 1.68 -20.80
N PHE A 126 18.08 2.45 -21.25
CA PHE A 126 18.06 3.90 -21.15
C PHE A 126 16.78 4.50 -21.75
N GLY A 127 16.43 4.11 -22.98
CA GLY A 127 15.21 4.57 -23.64
C GLY A 127 13.94 4.25 -22.86
N LYS A 128 13.82 3.02 -22.31
CA LYS A 128 12.69 2.62 -21.48
C LYS A 128 12.58 3.47 -20.21
N LYS A 129 13.68 3.67 -19.49
CA LYS A 129 13.70 4.48 -18.27
C LYS A 129 13.34 5.93 -18.56
N GLN A 130 13.92 6.51 -19.61
CA GLN A 130 13.62 7.89 -20.03
C GLN A 130 12.15 8.05 -20.40
N SER A 131 11.59 7.09 -21.14
CA SER A 131 10.16 7.08 -21.48
C SER A 131 9.29 7.03 -20.23
N ALA A 132 9.60 6.14 -19.28
CA ALA A 132 8.83 6.02 -18.04
C ALA A 132 8.88 7.31 -17.21
N LEU A 133 10.04 7.95 -17.09
CA LEU A 133 10.19 9.23 -16.39
C LEU A 133 9.39 10.35 -17.10
N ASN A 134 9.45 10.40 -18.43
CA ASN A 134 8.68 11.36 -19.22
C ASN A 134 7.17 11.17 -19.03
N ASP A 135 6.69 9.93 -19.04
CA ASP A 135 5.27 9.62 -18.81
C ASP A 135 4.82 10.05 -17.40
N LEU A 136 5.64 9.79 -16.37
CA LEU A 136 5.35 10.25 -15.00
C LEU A 136 5.29 11.78 -14.91
N ARG A 137 6.27 12.47 -15.50
CA ARG A 137 6.31 13.94 -15.50
C ARG A 137 5.16 14.55 -16.28
N TYR A 138 4.81 13.95 -17.42
CA TYR A 138 3.67 14.35 -18.23
C TYR A 138 2.37 14.24 -17.44
N ARG A 139 2.17 13.15 -16.67
CA ARG A 139 1.00 13.02 -15.78
C ARG A 139 0.92 14.12 -14.73
N CYS A 140 2.05 14.62 -14.26
CA CYS A 140 2.15 15.67 -13.25
C CYS A 140 2.25 17.09 -13.85
N GLN A 141 2.13 17.22 -15.17
CA GLN A 141 2.22 18.53 -15.80
C GLN A 141 1.07 19.44 -15.38
N GLY A 142 1.32 20.74 -15.44
CA GLY A 142 0.32 21.76 -15.16
C GLY A 142 0.12 22.09 -13.68
N PHE A 143 0.55 21.26 -12.73
CA PHE A 143 0.48 21.64 -11.30
C PHE A 143 1.32 22.89 -11.06
N LEU A 144 0.77 23.85 -10.29
CA LEU A 144 1.52 25.03 -9.88
C LEU A 144 2.55 24.63 -8.83
N SER A 145 3.73 25.26 -8.83
CA SER A 145 4.78 24.95 -7.86
C SER A 145 4.32 25.05 -6.41
N LYS A 146 3.39 25.97 -6.08
CA LYS A 146 2.80 26.11 -4.74
C LYS A 146 1.94 24.92 -4.32
N GLU A 147 1.31 24.23 -5.28
CA GLU A 147 0.48 23.05 -5.03
C GLU A 147 1.35 21.84 -4.67
N LEU A 148 2.54 21.74 -5.27
CA LEU A 148 3.51 20.66 -5.06
C LEU A 148 4.45 20.96 -3.88
N THR A 149 3.89 21.42 -2.76
CA THR A 149 4.62 21.67 -1.52
C THR A 149 4.00 20.95 -0.34
N GLN A 150 4.77 20.77 0.73
CA GLN A 150 4.23 20.25 2.00
C GLN A 150 3.16 21.18 2.59
N GLN A 151 3.29 22.49 2.39
CA GLN A 151 2.27 23.45 2.79
C GLN A 151 0.97 23.26 2.00
N GLY A 152 1.04 23.13 0.67
CA GLY A 152 -0.12 22.87 -0.17
C GLY A 152 -0.83 21.55 0.20
N LEU A 153 -0.07 20.50 0.50
CA LEU A 153 -0.63 19.25 1.04
C LEU A 153 -1.32 19.45 2.39
N SER A 154 -0.74 20.25 3.30
CA SER A 154 -1.32 20.55 4.60
C SER A 154 -2.64 21.33 4.48
N GLU A 155 -2.70 22.32 3.59
CA GLU A 155 -3.91 23.10 3.29
C GLU A 155 -5.00 22.19 2.71
N LEU A 156 -4.66 21.31 1.78
CA LEU A 156 -5.59 20.33 1.24
C LEU A 156 -6.06 19.34 2.33
N SER A 157 -5.16 18.86 3.18
CA SER A 157 -5.50 17.96 4.29
C SER A 157 -6.51 18.59 5.25
N LYS A 158 -6.36 19.88 5.56
CA LYS A 158 -7.34 20.64 6.33
C LYS A 158 -8.68 20.71 5.59
N SER A 159 -8.67 21.06 4.30
CA SER A 159 -9.88 21.10 3.48
C SER A 159 -10.60 19.75 3.39
N MET A 160 -9.87 18.63 3.38
CA MET A 160 -10.44 17.28 3.40
C MET A 160 -11.23 17.02 4.70
N SER A 161 -10.68 17.47 5.84
CA SER A 161 -11.33 17.34 7.15
C SER A 161 -12.58 18.21 7.22
N ASP A 162 -12.47 19.49 6.84
CA ASP A 162 -13.58 20.45 6.83
C ASP A 162 -14.72 19.99 5.90
N ALA A 163 -14.37 19.45 4.72
CA ALA A 163 -15.31 18.93 3.74
C ALA A 163 -15.85 17.53 4.07
N LYS A 164 -15.42 16.93 5.20
CA LYS A 164 -15.87 15.61 5.64
C LYS A 164 -15.64 14.53 4.56
N ASP A 165 -14.47 14.54 3.92
CA ASP A 165 -14.13 13.57 2.88
C ASP A 165 -14.29 12.12 3.38
N LEU A 166 -14.99 11.29 2.60
CA LEU A 166 -15.38 9.94 3.01
C LEU A 166 -14.17 9.06 3.36
N LEU A 167 -13.14 9.06 2.52
CA LEU A 167 -11.94 8.26 2.76
C LEU A 167 -11.09 8.84 3.89
N ALA A 168 -11.06 10.17 4.04
CA ALA A 168 -10.39 10.82 5.18
C ALA A 168 -11.04 10.40 6.52
N GLN A 169 -12.38 10.37 6.60
CA GLN A 169 -13.08 9.89 7.80
C GLN A 169 -12.77 8.42 8.11
N LYS A 170 -12.72 7.57 7.07
CA LYS A 170 -12.40 6.14 7.23
C LYS A 170 -10.96 5.95 7.71
N ARG A 171 -10.02 6.73 7.17
CA ARG A 171 -8.63 6.79 7.62
C ARG A 171 -8.55 7.25 9.08
N ASP A 172 -9.27 8.30 9.46
CA ASP A 172 -9.21 8.82 10.83
C ASP A 172 -9.82 7.83 11.83
N GLY A 173 -10.94 7.17 11.47
CA GLY A 173 -11.50 6.06 12.25
C GLY A 173 -10.57 4.86 12.35
N TYR A 174 -9.86 4.54 11.27
CA TYR A 174 -8.77 3.54 11.28
C TYR A 174 -7.68 3.94 12.27
N PHE A 175 -7.18 5.18 12.23
CA PHE A 175 -6.15 5.63 13.16
C PHE A 175 -6.64 5.70 14.61
N GLN A 176 -7.92 5.95 14.85
CA GLN A 176 -8.49 5.85 16.20
C GLN A 176 -8.53 4.39 16.68
N THR A 177 -8.83 3.45 15.79
CA THR A 177 -8.89 2.01 16.09
C THR A 177 -7.50 1.40 16.26
N MET A 178 -6.54 1.78 15.40
CA MET A 178 -5.19 1.19 15.34
C MET A 178 -4.12 2.03 16.05
N GLY A 179 -4.40 3.30 16.37
CA GLY A 179 -3.42 4.28 16.85
C GLY A 179 -2.91 4.04 18.26
N GLY A 180 -3.46 3.05 18.95
CA GLY A 180 -2.88 2.47 20.15
C GLY A 180 -1.96 1.30 19.81
N LEU A 181 -0.77 1.54 19.26
CA LEU A 181 0.26 0.50 19.17
C LEU A 181 0.88 0.16 20.54
N ALA A 182 0.39 0.77 21.63
CA ALA A 182 0.62 0.25 22.97
C ALA A 182 -0.25 -1.01 23.15
N GLN A 183 0.32 -2.08 23.70
CA GLN A 183 -0.36 -3.35 23.92
C GLN A 183 -1.73 -3.20 24.59
N GLU A 184 -1.85 -2.31 25.58
CA GLU A 184 -3.09 -2.02 26.32
C GLU A 184 -4.20 -1.38 25.49
N LYS A 185 -3.86 -0.86 24.30
CA LYS A 185 -4.76 -0.18 23.38
C LYS A 185 -4.85 -0.88 22.02
N ALA A 186 -4.30 -2.09 21.91
CA ALA A 186 -4.40 -2.88 20.70
C ALA A 186 -5.88 -3.23 20.45
N PRO A 187 -6.37 -3.08 19.20
CA PRO A 187 -7.77 -3.34 18.90
C PRO A 187 -8.09 -4.84 19.00
N SER A 188 -9.30 -5.13 19.47
CA SER A 188 -9.81 -6.50 19.57
C SER A 188 -9.92 -7.17 18.19
N ALA A 189 -10.07 -8.50 18.16
CA ALA A 189 -10.33 -9.22 16.92
C ALA A 189 -11.61 -8.72 16.22
N GLU A 190 -12.67 -8.46 16.99
CA GLU A 190 -13.94 -7.94 16.48
C GLU A 190 -13.78 -6.54 15.87
N GLN A 191 -13.00 -5.66 16.50
CA GLN A 191 -12.71 -4.33 15.97
C GLN A 191 -11.94 -4.39 14.66
N ARG A 192 -10.94 -5.27 14.56
CA ARG A 192 -10.16 -5.49 13.33
C ARG A 192 -11.00 -6.14 12.22
N GLN A 193 -11.86 -7.09 12.56
CA GLN A 193 -12.78 -7.70 11.61
C GLN A 193 -13.81 -6.68 11.09
N LYS A 194 -14.36 -5.85 11.99
CA LYS A 194 -15.25 -4.75 11.61
C LYS A 194 -14.56 -3.78 10.66
N LEU A 195 -13.29 -3.44 10.92
CA LEU A 195 -12.51 -2.59 10.02
C LEU A 195 -12.38 -3.20 8.62
N LEU A 196 -12.09 -4.51 8.49
CA LEU A 196 -12.02 -5.18 7.19
C LEU A 196 -13.36 -5.19 6.45
N ILE A 197 -14.47 -5.36 7.17
CA ILE A 197 -15.83 -5.24 6.60
C ILE A 197 -16.04 -3.81 6.06
N ASP A 198 -15.76 -2.80 6.89
CA ASP A 198 -15.92 -1.40 6.51
C ASP A 198 -15.04 -1.03 5.29
N LEU A 199 -13.83 -1.60 5.18
CA LEU A 199 -12.94 -1.44 4.02
C LEU A 199 -13.49 -2.12 2.77
N ALA A 200 -14.02 -3.34 2.90
CA ALA A 200 -14.61 -4.08 1.79
C ALA A 200 -15.88 -3.41 1.24
N ASP A 201 -16.66 -2.76 2.10
CA ASP A 201 -17.84 -1.99 1.70
C ASP A 201 -17.48 -0.73 0.89
N LEU A 202 -16.27 -0.17 1.07
CA LEU A 202 -15.78 0.91 0.20
C LEU A 202 -15.49 0.43 -1.21
N GLN A 203 -15.22 -0.87 -1.42
CA GLN A 203 -14.81 -1.40 -2.73
C GLN A 203 -13.65 -0.62 -3.37
N ASP A 204 -12.80 0.00 -2.54
CA ASP A 204 -11.70 0.85 -2.95
C ASP A 204 -10.38 0.09 -2.81
N PRO A 205 -9.76 -0.36 -3.91
CA PRO A 205 -8.60 -1.25 -3.84
C PRO A 205 -7.36 -0.65 -3.16
N ASP A 206 -7.13 0.66 -3.32
CA ASP A 206 -6.00 1.38 -2.72
C ASP A 206 -6.17 1.46 -1.19
N THR A 207 -7.38 1.81 -0.76
CA THR A 207 -7.77 1.90 0.65
C THR A 207 -7.70 0.52 1.31
N ILE A 208 -8.17 -0.52 0.61
CA ILE A 208 -8.06 -1.91 1.07
C ILE A 208 -6.59 -2.30 1.27
N ALA A 209 -5.71 -2.01 0.31
CA ALA A 209 -4.29 -2.35 0.45
C ALA A 209 -3.59 -1.57 1.56
N ARG A 210 -3.85 -0.26 1.68
CA ARG A 210 -3.20 0.62 2.65
C ARG A 210 -3.63 0.35 4.09
N PHE A 211 -4.91 0.12 4.32
CA PHE A 211 -5.45 -0.01 5.68
C PHE A 211 -5.75 -1.45 6.08
N GLY A 212 -5.98 -2.35 5.11
CA GLY A 212 -6.24 -3.76 5.38
C GLY A 212 -5.06 -4.45 6.05
N ILE A 213 -3.83 -4.08 5.67
CA ILE A 213 -2.62 -4.58 6.34
C ILE A 213 -2.64 -4.32 7.86
N GLY A 214 -3.08 -3.13 8.29
CA GLY A 214 -3.19 -2.80 9.70
C GLY A 214 -4.15 -3.70 10.46
N ALA A 215 -5.28 -4.07 9.86
CA ALA A 215 -6.24 -4.97 10.47
C ALA A 215 -5.67 -6.40 10.68
N SER A 216 -4.66 -6.80 9.92
CA SER A 216 -3.97 -8.08 10.11
C SER A 216 -2.90 -8.07 11.21
N VAL A 217 -2.55 -6.88 11.73
CA VAL A 217 -1.55 -6.70 12.79
C VAL A 217 -2.13 -7.05 14.16
N TYR A 218 -1.33 -7.69 15.01
CA TYR A 218 -1.63 -7.95 16.43
C TYR A 218 -0.36 -8.17 17.25
N PHE A 219 -0.50 -8.24 18.58
CA PHE A 219 0.55 -8.69 19.48
C PHE A 219 0.44 -10.19 19.72
N ASN A 220 1.50 -10.94 19.40
CA ASN A 220 1.55 -12.38 19.65
C ASN A 220 1.74 -12.72 21.14
N GLU A 221 1.83 -14.01 21.47
CA GLU A 221 2.01 -14.49 22.86
C GLU A 221 3.34 -14.04 23.49
N LYS A 222 4.32 -13.64 22.68
CA LYS A 222 5.61 -13.09 23.11
C LYS A 222 5.60 -11.55 23.19
N ASN A 223 4.42 -10.93 23.05
CA ASN A 223 4.26 -9.49 22.99
C ASN A 223 4.99 -8.82 21.81
N GLU A 224 5.16 -9.54 20.70
CA GLU A 224 5.77 -9.02 19.49
C GLU A 224 4.69 -8.66 18.47
N LEU A 225 4.89 -7.55 17.77
CA LEU A 225 4.01 -7.16 16.68
C LEU A 225 4.14 -8.17 15.53
N SER A 226 3.03 -8.77 15.13
CA SER A 226 2.97 -9.83 14.13
C SER A 226 1.76 -9.63 13.21
N PHE A 227 1.77 -10.28 12.05
CA PHE A 227 0.64 -10.37 11.14
C PHE A 227 0.00 -11.75 11.23
N TRP A 228 -1.32 -11.81 11.16
CA TRP A 228 -2.06 -13.07 11.06
C TRP A 228 -2.61 -13.25 9.65
N VAL A 229 -2.23 -14.34 8.98
CA VAL A 229 -2.76 -14.69 7.67
C VAL A 229 -2.99 -16.20 7.59
N SER A 230 -4.24 -16.60 7.32
CA SER A 230 -4.71 -17.97 7.09
C SER A 230 -4.24 -19.01 8.13
N GLY A 231 -4.27 -18.67 9.42
CA GLY A 231 -3.83 -19.60 10.48
C GLY A 231 -2.38 -19.46 10.88
N GLU A 232 -1.60 -18.63 10.18
CA GLU A 232 -0.17 -18.47 10.40
C GLU A 232 0.17 -17.09 10.96
N THR A 233 1.22 -17.07 11.79
CA THR A 233 1.78 -15.87 12.42
C THR A 233 3.07 -15.48 11.71
N TYR A 234 3.12 -14.25 11.19
CA TYR A 234 4.30 -13.68 10.54
C TYR A 234 4.89 -12.57 11.40
N ALA A 235 6.10 -12.75 11.90
CA ALA A 235 6.79 -11.72 12.67
C ALA A 235 7.06 -10.47 11.80
N THR A 236 6.74 -9.28 12.32
CA THR A 236 6.88 -8.03 11.56
C THR A 236 8.32 -7.74 11.13
N ARG A 237 9.31 -8.06 11.95
CA ARG A 237 10.71 -7.70 11.66
C ARG A 237 11.25 -8.34 10.39
N GLU A 238 10.89 -9.60 10.11
CA GLU A 238 11.48 -10.38 9.03
C GLU A 238 10.59 -10.44 7.78
N ARG A 239 9.27 -10.41 7.98
CA ARG A 239 8.30 -10.69 6.90
C ARG A 239 7.44 -9.49 6.52
N ARG A 240 7.65 -8.31 7.13
CA ARG A 240 6.83 -7.12 6.82
C ARG A 240 6.84 -6.74 5.35
N ALA A 241 8.00 -6.72 4.69
CA ALA A 241 8.07 -6.37 3.27
C ALA A 241 7.25 -7.34 2.39
N LEU A 242 7.29 -8.64 2.70
CA LEU A 242 6.51 -9.67 2.00
C LEU A 242 5.01 -9.45 2.17
N ILE A 243 4.56 -9.13 3.38
CA ILE A 243 3.14 -8.87 3.68
C ILE A 243 2.69 -7.57 3.00
N GLU A 244 3.48 -6.49 3.09
CA GLU A 244 3.20 -5.22 2.42
C GLU A 244 3.10 -5.40 0.89
N ASP A 245 4.01 -6.18 0.30
CA ASP A 245 3.97 -6.52 -1.12
C ASP A 245 2.75 -7.38 -1.48
N ALA A 246 2.34 -8.32 -0.62
CA ALA A 246 1.15 -9.14 -0.84
C ALA A 246 -0.13 -8.28 -0.87
N TRP A 247 -0.26 -7.34 0.08
CA TRP A 247 -1.38 -6.38 0.12
C TRP A 247 -1.37 -5.43 -1.07
N SER A 248 -0.20 -4.92 -1.44
CA SER A 248 -0.02 -4.09 -2.65
C SER A 248 -0.43 -4.86 -3.91
N TRP A 249 0.04 -6.10 -4.07
CA TRP A 249 -0.29 -6.92 -5.24
C TRP A 249 -1.77 -7.36 -5.27
N ALA A 250 -2.37 -7.62 -4.11
CA ALA A 250 -3.79 -7.95 -4.01
C ALA A 250 -4.68 -6.85 -4.59
N SER A 251 -4.30 -5.57 -4.45
CA SER A 251 -5.04 -4.42 -5.01
C SER A 251 -5.25 -4.53 -6.53
N CYS A 252 -4.29 -5.11 -7.25
CA CYS A 252 -4.38 -5.36 -8.69
C CYS A 252 -5.57 -6.25 -9.05
N TYR A 253 -5.80 -7.30 -8.24
CA TYR A 253 -6.89 -8.25 -8.43
C TYR A 253 -8.24 -7.75 -7.90
N LEU A 254 -8.22 -6.61 -7.21
CA LEU A 254 -9.39 -5.88 -6.71
C LEU A 254 -9.76 -4.69 -7.61
N GLY A 255 -8.95 -4.35 -8.61
CA GLY A 255 -9.31 -3.39 -9.66
C GLY A 255 -8.32 -2.27 -9.94
N VAL A 256 -7.14 -2.25 -9.29
CA VAL A 256 -6.04 -1.34 -9.65
C VAL A 256 -5.39 -1.81 -10.95
N ASP A 257 -5.03 -0.86 -11.84
CA ASP A 257 -4.16 -1.17 -12.97
C ASP A 257 -2.73 -1.47 -12.49
N CYS A 258 -2.26 -2.68 -12.78
CA CYS A 258 -0.91 -3.16 -12.47
C CYS A 258 -0.16 -3.66 -13.72
N GLY A 259 -0.55 -3.18 -14.90
CA GLY A 259 0.20 -3.36 -16.14
C GLY A 259 1.45 -2.47 -16.21
N ALA A 260 2.20 -2.58 -17.31
CA ALA A 260 3.43 -1.83 -17.58
C ALA A 260 3.30 -0.31 -17.39
N ASN A 261 2.12 0.25 -17.66
CA ASN A 261 1.85 1.69 -17.58
C ASN A 261 1.29 2.14 -16.22
N SER A 262 1.23 1.24 -15.23
CA SER A 262 0.81 1.58 -13.87
C SER A 262 1.82 2.51 -13.22
N LEU A 263 1.34 3.40 -12.33
CA LEU A 263 2.20 4.35 -11.61
C LEU A 263 3.33 3.64 -10.83
N ILE A 264 3.04 2.45 -10.28
CA ILE A 264 4.02 1.64 -9.55
C ILE A 264 5.16 1.20 -10.49
N LEU A 265 4.84 0.56 -11.61
CA LEU A 265 5.86 0.05 -12.52
C LEU A 265 6.60 1.16 -13.26
N LEU A 266 5.93 2.25 -13.61
CA LEU A 266 6.60 3.42 -14.19
C LEU A 266 7.60 4.04 -13.20
N THR A 267 7.21 4.21 -11.93
CA THR A 267 8.10 4.76 -10.88
C THR A 267 9.31 3.86 -10.66
N ARG A 268 9.08 2.54 -10.62
CA ARG A 268 10.15 1.54 -10.50
C ARG A 268 11.06 1.55 -11.72
N CYS A 269 10.52 1.56 -12.93
CA CYS A 269 11.31 1.65 -14.16
C CYS A 269 12.15 2.94 -14.19
N ALA A 270 11.59 4.09 -13.81
CA ALA A 270 12.34 5.34 -13.78
C ALA A 270 13.48 5.34 -12.73
N SER A 271 13.25 4.72 -11.56
CA SER A 271 14.16 4.81 -10.41
C SER A 271 15.16 3.65 -10.30
N ASP A 272 14.78 2.45 -10.71
CA ASP A 272 15.55 1.21 -10.51
C ASP A 272 16.31 0.81 -11.78
N SER A 273 17.18 -0.19 -11.71
CA SER A 273 18.00 -0.64 -12.85
C SER A 273 17.26 -1.53 -13.87
N LYS A 274 15.94 -1.74 -13.71
CA LYS A 274 15.14 -2.64 -14.54
C LYS A 274 13.74 -2.07 -14.78
N CYS A 275 13.16 -2.43 -15.92
CA CYS A 275 11.77 -2.11 -16.27
C CYS A 275 11.01 -3.41 -16.53
N PHE A 276 9.81 -3.51 -15.98
CA PHE A 276 8.99 -4.72 -16.02
C PHE A 276 7.67 -4.49 -16.74
N ASP A 277 7.23 -5.45 -17.55
CA ASP A 277 5.97 -5.35 -18.30
C ASP A 277 4.74 -5.69 -17.45
N SER A 278 4.94 -6.29 -16.27
CA SER A 278 3.88 -6.61 -15.32
C SER A 278 4.39 -6.68 -13.89
N ILE A 279 3.47 -6.54 -12.94
CA ILE A 279 3.77 -6.62 -11.50
C ILE A 279 4.23 -8.02 -11.08
N ASP A 280 3.81 -9.10 -11.76
CA ASP A 280 4.27 -10.47 -11.52
C ASP A 280 5.77 -10.59 -11.79
N LEU A 281 6.22 -10.08 -12.94
CA LEU A 281 7.64 -10.09 -13.32
C LEU A 281 8.49 -9.25 -12.36
N TYR A 282 7.96 -8.11 -11.92
CA TYR A 282 8.61 -7.29 -10.89
C TYR A 282 8.83 -8.08 -9.59
N TYR A 283 7.79 -8.70 -9.04
CA TYR A 283 7.92 -9.43 -7.79
C TYR A 283 8.76 -10.70 -7.92
N ARG A 284 8.69 -11.39 -9.07
CA ARG A 284 9.55 -12.53 -9.37
C ARG A 284 11.02 -12.14 -9.35
N ASP A 285 11.36 -10.99 -9.94
CA ASP A 285 12.74 -10.47 -9.92
C ASP A 285 13.16 -10.02 -8.51
N LYS A 286 12.29 -9.28 -7.80
CA LYS A 286 12.54 -8.80 -6.43
C LYS A 286 12.92 -9.94 -5.48
N TYR A 287 12.31 -11.11 -5.64
CA TYR A 287 12.51 -12.27 -4.78
C TYR A 287 13.34 -13.39 -5.42
N ALA A 288 14.00 -13.16 -6.55
CA ALA A 288 14.74 -14.17 -7.29
C ALA A 288 15.86 -14.86 -6.48
N THR A 289 16.44 -14.17 -5.50
CA THR A 289 17.51 -14.68 -4.63
C THR A 289 17.01 -15.34 -3.34
N GLN A 290 15.70 -15.39 -3.13
CA GLN A 290 15.09 -15.92 -1.91
C GLN A 290 14.15 -17.09 -2.24
N PRO A 291 14.65 -18.34 -2.22
CA PRO A 291 13.87 -19.51 -2.60
C PRO A 291 12.55 -19.61 -1.83
N GLY A 292 11.44 -19.84 -2.55
CA GLY A 292 10.11 -20.02 -1.95
C GLY A 292 9.38 -18.72 -1.57
N ILE A 293 10.05 -17.56 -1.56
CA ILE A 293 9.42 -16.30 -1.12
C ILE A 293 8.43 -15.75 -2.14
N PHE A 294 8.71 -15.93 -3.43
CA PHE A 294 7.78 -15.54 -4.48
C PHE A 294 6.49 -16.40 -4.43
N GLU A 295 6.62 -17.70 -4.17
CA GLU A 295 5.47 -18.60 -4.00
C GLU A 295 4.66 -18.22 -2.75
N GLN A 296 5.33 -17.91 -1.63
CA GLN A 296 4.65 -17.39 -0.43
C GLN A 296 3.91 -16.08 -0.70
N LEU A 297 4.52 -15.16 -1.45
CA LEU A 297 3.88 -13.90 -1.86
C LEU A 297 2.58 -14.16 -2.63
N ILE A 298 2.59 -15.10 -3.57
CA ILE A 298 1.40 -15.51 -4.34
C ILE A 298 0.31 -16.05 -3.42
N ILE A 299 0.66 -16.93 -2.48
CA ILE A 299 -0.29 -17.52 -1.52
C ILE A 299 -0.93 -16.41 -0.67
N LEU A 300 -0.12 -15.52 -0.10
CA LEU A 300 -0.60 -14.41 0.73
C LEU A 300 -1.53 -13.48 -0.05
N ARG A 301 -1.14 -13.11 -1.27
CA ARG A 301 -1.97 -12.31 -2.20
C ARG A 301 -3.32 -12.99 -2.43
N ASP A 302 -3.33 -14.28 -2.75
CA ASP A 302 -4.56 -15.00 -3.07
C ASP A 302 -5.47 -15.15 -1.85
N VAL A 303 -4.90 -15.35 -0.65
CA VAL A 303 -5.66 -15.33 0.60
C VAL A 303 -6.33 -13.96 0.82
N ILE A 304 -5.58 -12.86 0.65
CA ILE A 304 -6.12 -11.50 0.79
C ILE A 304 -7.24 -11.26 -0.22
N VAL A 305 -7.00 -11.54 -1.50
CA VAL A 305 -7.99 -11.36 -2.58
C VAL A 305 -9.24 -12.18 -2.30
N ASN A 306 -9.09 -13.44 -1.91
CA ASN A 306 -10.22 -14.32 -1.61
C ASN A 306 -11.00 -13.81 -0.39
N ALA A 307 -10.33 -13.41 0.69
CA ALA A 307 -10.98 -12.87 1.88
C ALA A 307 -11.87 -11.65 1.55
N PHE A 308 -11.43 -10.76 0.66
CA PHE A 308 -12.25 -9.61 0.22
C PHE A 308 -13.38 -10.00 -0.73
N ARG A 309 -13.16 -10.99 -1.61
CA ARG A 309 -14.20 -11.46 -2.55
C ARG A 309 -15.30 -12.25 -1.84
N THR A 310 -14.95 -13.10 -0.87
CA THR A 310 -15.89 -13.94 -0.12
C THR A 310 -16.40 -13.29 1.16
N ARG A 311 -15.79 -12.17 1.57
CA ARG A 311 -15.99 -11.52 2.88
C ARG A 311 -15.66 -12.42 4.08
N ASP A 312 -14.82 -13.45 3.88
CA ASP A 312 -14.29 -14.28 4.95
C ASP A 312 -13.01 -13.66 5.54
N PHE A 313 -13.18 -12.72 6.47
CA PHE A 313 -12.06 -12.04 7.13
C PHE A 313 -11.44 -12.83 8.28
N SER A 314 -11.96 -14.02 8.62
CA SER A 314 -11.33 -14.90 9.62
C SER A 314 -9.92 -15.33 9.21
N LYS A 315 -9.62 -15.27 7.90
CA LYS A 315 -8.29 -15.53 7.34
C LYS A 315 -7.30 -14.40 7.58
N LEU A 316 -7.74 -13.21 7.94
CA LEU A 316 -6.86 -12.03 8.09
C LEU A 316 -6.81 -11.51 9.52
N VAL A 317 -7.63 -12.05 10.42
CA VAL A 317 -7.70 -11.64 11.82
C VAL A 317 -7.52 -12.86 12.72
N ARG A 318 -6.57 -12.79 13.65
CA ARG A 318 -6.41 -13.82 14.67
C ARG A 318 -7.64 -13.81 15.57
N PRO A 319 -8.32 -14.96 15.76
CA PRO A 319 -9.40 -15.11 16.73
C PRO A 319 -8.96 -14.74 18.15
#